data_AF-A0A350CTN5-F1
#
_entry.id   AF-A0A350CTN5-F1
#
_cell.length_a   1.000
_cell.length_b   1.000
_cell.length_c   1.000
_cell.angle_alpha   90.00
_cell.angle_beta   90.00
_cell.angle_gamma   90.00
#
_symmetry.space_group_name_H-M   'P 1'
#
loop_
_entity.id
_entity.type
_entity.pdbx_description
1 polymer ?
#
loop_
_entity_poly.entity_id
_entity_poly.type
_entity_poly.pdbx_seq_one_letter_code
_entity_poly.pdbx_strand_id
1 'polypeptide(L)'
;MFDPGRRILLAALSCVAVPVGATDAKLFAKFDTCRMPEYPEGAEGVSLIGFLVGGDGMVVDIVVLNSSGSRDADRAAALALSRCAFQRPASVDKSVNFWVSITYVWQPNDDPDMLRASRSAAIAAGRGNVSARYHLSLLLFSMAKTDADREKAFMVLRSAAELGAQACSV
;
A
#
# COMPACT_ATOMS: atom_id res chain seq x y z
N MET A 1 7.16 38.18 50.62
CA MET A 1 6.49 38.83 49.49
C MET A 1 6.13 37.71 48.51
N PHE A 2 4.94 37.14 48.67
CA PHE A 2 4.38 36.04 47.88
C PHE A 2 3.35 36.65 46.95
N ASP A 3 3.43 36.38 45.64
CA ASP A 3 2.47 36.86 44.64
C ASP A 3 1.44 35.74 44.36
N PRO A 4 0.15 35.89 44.76
CA PRO A 4 -0.88 34.87 44.60
C PRO A 4 -1.66 35.12 43.31
N GLY A 5 -1.03 34.89 42.15
CA GLY A 5 -1.62 35.39 40.88
C GLY A 5 -1.65 34.44 39.69
N ARG A 6 -1.02 33.27 39.71
CA ARG A 6 -0.83 32.48 38.47
C ARG A 6 -1.80 31.31 38.36
N ARG A 7 -3.03 31.63 37.94
CA ARG A 7 -4.02 30.66 37.47
C ARG A 7 -3.49 29.97 36.21
N ILE A 8 -3.10 28.69 36.35
CA ILE A 8 -2.75 27.83 35.21
C ILE A 8 -4.05 27.44 34.53
N LEU A 9 -4.39 28.09 33.42
CA LEU A 9 -5.47 27.67 32.53
C LEU A 9 -5.04 26.36 31.84
N LEU A 10 -5.66 25.26 32.23
CA LEU A 10 -5.64 24.00 31.46
C LEU A 10 -6.31 24.26 30.11
N ALA A 11 -5.50 24.40 29.05
CA ALA A 11 -6.00 24.39 27.69
C ALA A 11 -6.48 22.97 27.37
N ALA A 12 -7.79 22.77 27.36
CA ALA A 12 -8.40 21.56 26.85
C ALA A 12 -8.08 21.45 25.36
N LEU A 13 -7.22 20.50 24.99
CA LEU A 13 -7.09 20.06 23.59
C LEU A 13 -8.40 19.39 23.19
N SER A 14 -9.29 20.16 22.57
CA SER A 14 -10.47 19.61 21.91
C SER A 14 -10.01 18.96 20.62
N CYS A 15 -10.16 17.64 20.54
CA CYS A 15 -9.90 16.87 19.33
C CYS A 15 -10.96 17.25 18.31
N VAL A 16 -10.61 18.08 17.32
CA VAL A 16 -11.50 18.32 16.18
C VAL A 16 -11.49 17.05 15.33
N ALA A 17 -12.56 16.26 15.44
CA ALA A 17 -12.80 15.17 14.52
C ALA A 17 -13.07 15.78 13.14
N VAL A 18 -12.08 15.70 12.25
CA VAL A 18 -12.27 15.99 10.83
C VAL A 18 -13.16 14.87 10.28
N PRO A 19 -14.36 15.16 9.76
CA PRO A 19 -15.13 14.15 9.06
C PRO A 19 -14.40 13.83 7.75
N VAL A 20 -13.75 12.66 7.70
CA VAL A 20 -13.23 12.10 6.45
C VAL A 20 -14.43 11.57 5.67
N GLY A 21 -15.08 12.47 4.94
CA GLY A 21 -16.10 12.14 3.95
C GLY A 21 -15.45 11.80 2.61
N ALA A 22 -14.64 10.74 2.55
CA ALA A 22 -14.26 10.14 1.27
C ALA A 22 -15.26 9.03 0.99
N THR A 23 -16.24 9.29 0.12
CA THR A 23 -17.06 8.22 -0.44
C THR A 23 -16.15 7.30 -1.26
N ASP A 24 -15.86 6.11 -0.74
CA ASP A 24 -15.23 5.01 -1.44
C ASP A 24 -16.17 4.50 -2.55
N ALA A 25 -16.36 5.31 -3.59
CA ALA A 25 -17.04 4.89 -4.79
C ALA A 25 -16.09 3.94 -5.54
N LYS A 26 -16.33 2.63 -5.40
CA LYS A 26 -15.53 1.60 -6.05
C LYS A 26 -15.59 1.78 -7.58
N LEU A 27 -14.47 2.18 -8.16
CA LEU A 27 -14.32 2.30 -9.61
C LEU A 27 -14.01 0.92 -10.20
N PHE A 28 -14.77 0.50 -11.20
CA PHE A 28 -14.55 -0.78 -11.88
C PHE A 28 -13.91 -0.54 -13.24
N ALA A 29 -12.74 -1.13 -13.46
CA ALA A 29 -12.11 -1.17 -14.78
C ALA A 29 -12.87 -2.12 -15.71
N LYS A 30 -13.00 -1.75 -16.99
CA LYS A 30 -13.49 -2.68 -18.01
C LYS A 30 -12.34 -3.56 -18.47
N PHE A 31 -12.43 -4.86 -18.20
CA PHE A 31 -11.34 -5.83 -18.41
C PHE A 31 -10.93 -6.03 -19.88
N ASP A 32 -11.80 -5.68 -20.83
CA ASP A 32 -11.54 -5.77 -22.27
C ASP A 32 -10.53 -4.71 -22.76
N THR A 33 -10.56 -3.53 -22.15
CA THR A 33 -9.71 -2.37 -22.50
C THR A 33 -8.53 -2.21 -21.54
N CYS A 34 -8.69 -2.60 -20.28
CA CYS A 34 -7.64 -2.52 -19.28
C CYS A 34 -6.75 -3.76 -19.26
N ARG A 35 -5.56 -3.62 -19.85
CA ARG A 35 -4.49 -4.62 -19.72
C ARG A 35 -3.50 -4.21 -18.65
N MET A 36 -2.90 -5.21 -18.01
CA MET A 36 -1.80 -5.00 -17.07
C MET A 36 -0.62 -4.33 -17.80
N PRO A 37 0.12 -3.41 -17.17
CA PRO A 37 1.31 -2.82 -17.78
C PRO A 37 2.34 -3.89 -18.14
N GLU A 38 3.09 -3.61 -19.20
CA GLU A 38 4.30 -4.37 -19.52
C GLU A 38 5.29 -4.23 -18.37
N TYR A 39 5.80 -5.36 -17.88
CA TYR A 39 6.67 -5.40 -16.71
C TYR A 39 8.12 -5.17 -17.15
N PRO A 40 8.76 -4.04 -16.81
CA PRO A 40 10.16 -3.80 -17.18
C PRO A 40 11.09 -4.71 -16.39
N GLU A 41 12.16 -5.20 -17.00
CA GLU A 41 13.17 -6.00 -16.30
C GLU A 41 13.80 -5.21 -15.15
N GLY A 42 13.93 -5.85 -13.99
CA GLY A 42 14.53 -5.23 -12.80
C GLY A 42 13.70 -4.12 -12.16
N ALA A 43 12.46 -3.86 -12.61
CA ALA A 43 11.60 -2.85 -12.00
C ALA A 43 11.30 -3.22 -10.54
N GLU A 44 11.68 -2.32 -9.62
CA GLU A 44 11.43 -2.40 -8.17
C GLU A 44 10.67 -1.17 -7.70
N GLY A 45 9.92 -1.31 -6.62
CA GLY A 45 9.32 -0.19 -5.89
C GLY A 45 7.83 -0.04 -6.13
N VAL A 46 7.31 1.16 -5.89
CA VAL A 46 5.87 1.43 -5.91
C VAL A 46 5.57 2.72 -6.66
N SER A 47 4.79 2.63 -7.75
CA SER A 47 4.27 3.81 -8.45
C SER A 47 2.86 4.10 -7.96
N LEU A 48 2.59 5.33 -7.53
CA LEU A 48 1.24 5.84 -7.33
C LEU A 48 0.87 6.71 -8.53
N ILE A 49 -0.14 6.31 -9.28
CA ILE A 49 -0.59 7.01 -10.48
C ILE A 49 -1.97 7.59 -10.22
N GLY A 50 -2.11 8.90 -10.41
CA GLY A 50 -3.39 9.59 -10.48
C GLY A 50 -3.83 9.72 -11.93
N PHE A 51 -5.11 9.56 -12.21
CA PHE A 51 -5.67 9.73 -13.54
C PHE A 51 -7.08 10.33 -13.49
N LEU A 52 -7.41 11.14 -14.50
CA LEU A 52 -8.69 11.80 -14.65
C LEU A 52 -9.57 10.99 -15.58
N VAL A 53 -10.75 10.60 -15.11
CA VAL A 53 -11.74 9.84 -15.89
C VAL A 53 -12.79 10.80 -16.44
N GLY A 54 -12.96 10.78 -17.77
CA GLY A 54 -13.91 11.58 -18.53
C GLY A 54 -15.37 11.12 -18.37
N GLY A 55 -16.31 11.93 -18.85
CA GLY A 55 -17.74 11.60 -18.86
C GLY A 55 -18.09 10.31 -19.61
N ASP A 56 -17.28 9.96 -20.61
CA ASP A 56 -17.35 8.72 -21.40
C ASP A 56 -16.71 7.50 -20.70
N GLY A 57 -16.05 7.70 -19.56
CA GLY A 57 -15.32 6.67 -18.82
C GLY A 57 -13.89 6.44 -19.31
N MET A 58 -13.41 7.21 -20.28
CA MET A 58 -12.03 7.11 -20.78
C MET A 58 -11.09 7.94 -19.89
N VAL A 59 -9.81 7.57 -19.87
CA VAL A 59 -8.80 8.37 -19.18
C VAL A 59 -8.41 9.56 -20.06
N VAL A 60 -8.55 10.77 -19.51
CA VAL A 60 -8.25 12.04 -20.21
C VAL A 60 -6.94 12.67 -19.75
N ASP A 61 -6.49 12.40 -18.52
CA ASP A 61 -5.21 12.91 -18.01
C ASP A 61 -4.59 11.92 -17.02
N ILE A 62 -3.25 11.93 -16.90
CA ILE A 62 -2.48 11.02 -16.04
C ILE A 62 -1.31 11.78 -15.41
N VAL A 63 -1.13 11.59 -14.11
CA VAL A 63 -0.02 12.13 -13.33
C VAL A 63 0.62 11.04 -12.48
N VAL A 64 1.95 11.00 -12.45
CA VAL A 64 2.70 10.18 -11.49
C VAL A 64 2.74 10.95 -10.17
N LEU A 65 1.96 10.50 -9.19
CA LEU A 65 1.89 11.12 -7.87
C LEU A 65 3.08 10.70 -6.99
N ASN A 66 3.49 9.44 -7.10
CA ASN A 66 4.72 8.93 -6.49
C ASN A 66 5.42 8.01 -7.48
N SER A 67 6.71 8.25 -7.70
CA SER A 67 7.55 7.42 -8.57
C SER A 67 7.99 6.17 -7.83
N SER A 68 8.08 5.06 -8.55
CA SER A 68 8.74 3.83 -8.08
C SER A 68 10.26 4.00 -7.90
N GLY A 69 10.85 5.04 -8.50
CA GLY A 69 12.28 5.19 -8.70
C GLY A 69 12.76 4.68 -10.07
N SER A 70 11.90 3.96 -10.81
CA SER A 70 12.17 3.51 -12.18
C SER A 70 11.29 4.27 -13.18
N ARG A 71 11.95 4.99 -14.10
CA ARG A 71 11.26 5.72 -15.17
C ARG A 71 10.48 4.80 -16.11
N ASP A 72 11.01 3.61 -16.38
CA ASP A 72 10.39 2.66 -17.30
C ASP A 72 9.14 2.03 -16.65
N ALA A 73 9.19 1.76 -15.35
CA ALA A 73 8.06 1.26 -14.58
C ALA A 73 6.93 2.30 -14.52
N ASP A 74 7.24 3.54 -14.13
CA ASP A 74 6.25 4.62 -14.07
C ASP A 74 5.61 4.88 -15.44
N ARG A 75 6.42 4.86 -16.51
CA ARG A 75 5.94 5.01 -17.87
C ARG A 75 5.05 3.85 -18.30
N ALA A 76 5.42 2.61 -18.00
CA ALA A 76 4.63 1.43 -18.34
C ALA A 76 3.25 1.48 -17.66
N ALA A 77 3.19 1.86 -16.38
CA ALA A 77 1.92 2.05 -15.68
C ALA A 77 1.06 3.15 -16.31
N ALA A 78 1.64 4.32 -16.58
CA ALA A 78 0.91 5.42 -17.21
C ALA A 78 0.36 5.04 -18.59
N LEU A 79 1.17 4.37 -19.42
CA LEU A 79 0.76 3.92 -20.76
C LEU A 79 -0.31 2.84 -20.73
N ALA A 80 -0.29 1.95 -19.74
CA ALA A 80 -1.33 0.94 -19.58
C ALA A 80 -2.66 1.58 -19.19
N LEU A 81 -2.64 2.52 -18.24
CA LEU A 81 -3.83 3.25 -17.80
C LEU A 81 -4.40 4.16 -18.87
N SER A 82 -3.58 4.76 -19.74
CA SER A 82 -4.08 5.67 -20.78
C SER A 82 -4.98 4.99 -21.81
N ARG A 83 -5.01 3.65 -21.84
CA ARG A 83 -5.83 2.84 -22.75
C ARG A 83 -7.06 2.25 -22.07
N CYS A 84 -7.18 2.42 -20.75
CA CYS A 84 -8.26 1.89 -19.96
C CYS A 84 -9.56 2.65 -20.16
N ALA A 85 -10.67 1.90 -20.16
CA ALA A 85 -11.99 2.45 -19.91
C ALA A 85 -12.50 2.00 -18.53
N PHE A 86 -13.13 2.91 -17.81
CA PHE A 86 -13.66 2.69 -16.48
C PHE A 86 -15.18 2.84 -16.46
N GLN A 87 -15.83 1.96 -15.70
CA GLN A 87 -17.25 2.08 -15.40
C GLN A 87 -17.43 3.16 -14.35
N ARG A 88 -18.12 4.24 -14.72
CA ARG A 88 -18.44 5.32 -13.79
C ARG A 88 -19.35 4.83 -12.66
N PRO A 89 -19.07 5.16 -11.39
CA PRO A 89 -19.98 4.87 -10.29
C PRO A 89 -21.30 5.63 -10.48
N ALA A 90 -22.43 5.03 -10.10
CA ALA A 90 -23.74 5.66 -10.23
C ALA A 90 -23.89 6.96 -9.40
N SER A 91 -23.06 7.13 -8.36
CA SER A 91 -23.02 8.31 -7.50
C SER A 91 -22.32 9.51 -8.13
N VAL A 92 -21.58 9.34 -9.24
CA VAL A 92 -20.86 10.43 -9.90
C VAL A 92 -21.67 10.91 -11.10
N ASP A 93 -21.92 12.22 -11.16
CA ASP A 93 -22.60 12.87 -12.29
C ASP A 93 -21.89 12.52 -13.61
N LYS A 94 -22.65 12.09 -14.61
CA LYS A 94 -22.13 11.67 -15.92
C LYS A 94 -21.39 12.77 -16.68
N SER A 95 -21.64 14.04 -16.36
CA SER A 95 -21.04 15.20 -17.02
C SER A 95 -19.71 15.65 -16.42
N VAL A 96 -19.32 15.10 -15.26
CA VAL A 96 -18.18 15.59 -14.48
C VAL A 96 -16.97 14.66 -14.62
N ASN A 97 -15.81 15.21 -14.95
CA ASN A 97 -14.55 14.47 -14.88
C ASN A 97 -14.15 14.28 -13.41
N PHE A 98 -13.60 13.12 -13.04
CA PHE A 98 -13.19 12.86 -11.65
C PHE A 98 -11.83 12.17 -11.58
N TRP A 99 -11.04 12.56 -10.59
CA TRP A 99 -9.71 11.99 -10.35
C TRP A 99 -9.81 10.70 -9.55
N VAL A 100 -9.01 9.72 -9.95
CA VAL A 100 -8.81 8.45 -9.24
C VAL A 100 -7.32 8.16 -9.17
N SER A 101 -6.91 7.41 -8.16
CA SER A 101 -5.54 6.95 -8.03
C SER A 101 -5.46 5.43 -7.93
N ILE A 102 -4.40 4.84 -8.49
CA ILE A 102 -4.08 3.42 -8.37
C ILE A 102 -2.59 3.24 -8.04
N THR A 103 -2.30 2.20 -7.27
CA THR A 103 -0.94 1.84 -6.85
C THR A 103 -0.47 0.62 -7.63
N TYR A 104 0.68 0.73 -8.29
CA TYR A 104 1.41 -0.38 -8.89
C TYR A 104 2.59 -0.76 -8.01
N VAL A 105 2.70 -2.05 -7.69
CA VAL A 105 3.84 -2.61 -6.96
C VAL A 105 4.69 -3.38 -7.96
N TRP A 106 5.95 -2.98 -8.06
CA TRP A 106 6.96 -3.59 -8.92
C TRP A 106 7.84 -4.49 -8.07
N GLN A 107 7.74 -5.79 -8.31
CA GLN A 107 8.61 -6.84 -7.80
C GLN A 107 9.34 -7.51 -8.97
N PRO A 108 10.67 -7.41 -9.06
CA PRO A 108 11.40 -8.02 -10.13
C PRO A 108 11.20 -9.53 -10.08
N ASN A 109 11.15 -10.12 -11.26
CA ASN A 109 10.97 -11.55 -11.42
C ASN A 109 12.24 -12.36 -11.06
N ASP A 110 13.26 -11.72 -10.49
CA ASP A 110 14.55 -12.31 -10.12
C ASP A 110 14.57 -12.87 -8.67
N ASP A 111 13.45 -12.76 -7.93
CA ASP A 111 13.28 -13.36 -6.61
C ASP A 111 12.12 -14.38 -6.59
N PRO A 112 12.08 -15.38 -7.49
CA PRO A 112 11.00 -16.37 -7.54
C PRO A 112 10.90 -17.17 -6.24
N ASP A 113 12.01 -17.29 -5.51
CA ASP A 113 12.09 -17.96 -4.21
C ASP A 113 11.86 -16.99 -3.04
N MET A 114 11.54 -15.71 -3.27
CA MET A 114 11.29 -14.71 -2.21
C MET A 114 12.42 -14.57 -1.18
N LEU A 115 13.66 -14.88 -1.57
CA LEU A 115 14.85 -14.85 -0.71
C LEU A 115 15.26 -13.44 -0.34
N ARG A 116 15.22 -12.50 -1.29
CA ARG A 116 15.53 -11.08 -1.02
C ARG A 116 14.45 -10.47 -0.12
N ALA A 117 13.17 -10.76 -0.41
CA ALA A 117 12.05 -10.37 0.44
C ALA A 117 12.16 -10.96 1.86
N SER A 118 12.52 -12.23 1.99
CA SER A 118 12.70 -12.89 3.29
C SER A 118 13.86 -12.31 4.08
N ARG A 119 14.98 -12.01 3.40
CA ARG A 119 16.15 -11.38 4.04
C ARG A 119 15.81 -10.00 4.57
N SER A 120 15.11 -9.17 3.80
CA SER A 120 14.73 -7.82 4.24
C SER A 120 13.76 -7.87 5.43
N ALA A 121 12.75 -8.75 5.38
CA ALA A 121 11.83 -9.00 6.48
C ALA A 121 12.55 -9.49 7.74
N ALA A 122 13.54 -10.38 7.61
CA ALA A 122 14.37 -10.86 8.71
C ALA A 122 15.17 -9.75 9.39
N ILE A 123 15.77 -8.84 8.60
CA ILE A 123 16.50 -7.68 9.15
C ILE A 123 15.54 -6.77 9.93
N ALA A 124 14.38 -6.45 9.38
CA ALA A 124 13.39 -5.61 10.04
C ALA A 124 12.81 -6.28 11.31
N ALA A 125 12.53 -7.58 11.26
CA ALA A 125 12.12 -8.36 12.42
C ALA A 125 13.21 -8.38 13.51
N GLY A 126 14.49 -8.53 13.12
CA GLY A 126 15.63 -8.43 14.03
C GLY A 126 15.76 -7.07 14.72
N ARG A 127 15.23 -6.02 14.11
CA ARG A 127 15.13 -4.66 14.67
C ARG A 127 13.87 -4.43 15.53
N GLY A 128 13.10 -5.48 15.82
CA GLY A 128 11.92 -5.41 16.69
C GLY A 128 10.61 -5.05 15.98
N ASN A 129 10.57 -4.97 14.65
CA ASN A 129 9.33 -4.73 13.93
C ASN A 129 8.44 -6.00 13.94
N VAL A 130 7.35 -5.96 14.71
CA VAL A 130 6.44 -7.09 14.92
C VAL A 130 5.71 -7.47 13.63
N SER A 131 5.23 -6.48 12.86
CA SER A 131 4.59 -6.72 11.56
C SER A 131 5.56 -7.40 10.57
N ALA A 132 6.82 -6.97 10.54
CA ALA A 132 7.84 -7.61 9.71
C ALA A 132 8.12 -9.06 10.15
N ARG A 133 8.04 -9.36 11.45
CA ARG A 133 8.20 -10.72 11.98
C ARG A 133 7.06 -11.64 11.52
N TYR A 134 5.82 -11.12 11.49
CA TYR A 134 4.68 -11.83 10.91
C TYR A 134 4.87 -12.07 9.41
N HIS A 135 5.23 -11.04 8.64
CA HIS A 135 5.47 -11.19 7.19
C HIS A 135 6.61 -12.16 6.89
N LEU A 136 7.69 -12.14 7.67
CA LEU A 136 8.78 -13.12 7.55
C LEU A 136 8.26 -14.55 7.70
N SER A 137 7.36 -14.82 8.66
CA SER A 137 6.79 -16.16 8.84
C SER A 137 6.03 -16.62 7.60
N LEU A 138 5.24 -15.75 6.97
CA LEU A 138 4.49 -16.07 5.75
C LEU A 138 5.43 -16.42 4.60
N LEU A 139 6.51 -15.65 4.42
CA LEU A 139 7.52 -15.89 3.40
C LEU A 139 8.25 -17.22 3.64
N LEU A 140 8.61 -17.52 4.89
CA LEU A 140 9.22 -18.79 5.26
C LEU A 140 8.28 -19.97 4.98
N PHE A 141 6.98 -19.82 5.24
CA PHE A 141 5.99 -20.83 4.88
C PHE A 141 5.89 -21.05 3.37
N SER A 142 5.90 -19.98 2.55
CA SER A 142 5.85 -20.13 1.09
C SER A 142 7.09 -20.82 0.51
N MET A 143 8.23 -20.69 1.18
CA MET A 143 9.48 -21.33 0.77
C MET A 143 9.70 -22.73 1.38
N ALA A 144 8.90 -23.14 2.36
CA ALA A 144 9.14 -24.35 3.13
C ALA A 144 8.98 -25.61 2.26
N LYS A 145 10.07 -26.39 2.12
CA LYS A 145 10.08 -27.65 1.36
C LYS A 145 9.91 -28.88 2.24
N THR A 146 10.20 -28.74 3.54
CA THR A 146 10.14 -29.83 4.52
C THR A 146 9.31 -29.44 5.74
N ASP A 147 8.90 -30.43 6.54
CA ASP A 147 8.21 -30.19 7.81
C ASP A 147 9.10 -29.45 8.81
N ALA A 148 10.41 -29.70 8.78
CA ALA A 148 11.37 -28.96 9.60
C ALA A 148 11.42 -27.47 9.22
N ASP A 149 11.27 -27.14 7.94
CA ASP A 149 11.21 -25.74 7.49
C ASP A 149 9.90 -25.07 7.89
N ARG A 150 8.78 -25.80 7.79
CA ARG A 150 7.46 -25.34 8.25
C ARG A 150 7.45 -25.07 9.75
N GLU A 151 8.09 -25.93 10.54
CA GLU A 151 8.22 -25.74 11.98
C GLU A 151 9.02 -24.47 12.32
N LYS A 152 10.13 -24.22 11.62
CA LYS A 152 10.89 -22.96 11.79
C LYS A 152 10.03 -21.74 11.46
N ALA A 153 9.25 -21.79 10.39
CA ALA A 153 8.33 -20.71 10.02
C ALA A 153 7.27 -20.49 11.10
N PHE A 154 6.71 -21.57 11.65
CA PHE A 154 5.74 -21.54 12.74
C PHE A 154 6.32 -20.91 14.01
N MET A 155 7.58 -21.22 14.36
CA MET A 155 8.25 -20.60 15.51
C MET A 155 8.39 -19.09 15.35
N VAL A 156 8.65 -18.59 14.13
CA VAL A 156 8.68 -17.16 13.84
C VAL A 156 7.28 -16.53 13.98
N LEU A 157 6.24 -17.20 13.48
CA LEU A 157 4.85 -16.75 13.59
C LEU A 157 4.42 -16.65 15.07
N ARG A 158 4.71 -17.67 15.86
CA ARG A 158 4.44 -17.71 17.30
C ARG A 158 5.11 -16.54 18.01
N SER A 159 6.40 -16.30 17.74
CA SER A 159 7.13 -15.16 18.29
C SER A 159 6.49 -13.81 17.93
N ALA A 160 5.99 -13.65 16.70
CA ALA A 160 5.27 -12.43 16.29
C ALA A 160 3.97 -12.24 17.08
N ALA A 161 3.19 -13.31 17.28
CA ALA A 161 1.95 -13.27 18.07
C ALA A 161 2.21 -12.92 19.54
N GLU A 162 3.24 -13.50 20.15
CA GLU A 162 3.63 -13.22 21.54
C GLU A 162 4.04 -11.75 21.72
N LEU A 163 4.85 -11.21 20.80
CA LEU A 163 5.26 -9.80 20.83
C LEU A 163 4.10 -8.84 20.56
N GLY A 164 3.19 -9.20 19.65
CA GLY A 164 1.98 -8.42 19.39
C GLY A 164 1.04 -8.37 20.60
N ALA A 165 0.88 -9.47 21.32
CA ALA A 165 0.07 -9.52 22.54
C ALA A 165 0.64 -8.62 23.65
N GLN A 166 1.96 -8.58 23.81
CA GLN A 166 2.64 -7.71 24.79
C GLN A 166 2.46 -6.21 24.47
N ALA A 167 2.36 -5.85 23.19
CA ALA A 167 2.12 -4.47 22.78
C ALA A 167 0.69 -3.98 23.12
N CYS A 168 -0.28 -4.90 23.24
CA CYS A 168 -1.67 -4.58 23.59
C CYS A 168 -1.96 -4.59 25.10
N SER A 169 -0.99 -4.94 25.96
CA SER A 169 -1.16 -5.04 27.42
C SER A 169 -0.69 -3.80 28.19
N VAL A 170 -0.56 -2.64 27.53
CA VAL A 170 -0.13 -1.36 28.10
C VAL A 170 -1.27 -0.35 28.12
#